data_AF-A0A2A7NAJ7-F1
#
_entry.id   AF-A0A2A7NAJ7-F1
#
_cell.length_a   1.000
_cell.length_b   1.000
_cell.length_c   1.000
_cell.angle_alpha   90.00
_cell.angle_beta   90.00
_cell.angle_gamma   90.00
#
_symmetry.space_group_name_H-M   'P 1'
#
loop_
_entity.id
_entity.type
_entity.pdbx_description
1 polymer ?
#
loop_
_entity_poly.entity_id
_entity_poly.type
_entity_poly.pdbx_seq_one_letter_code
_entity_poly.pdbx_strand_id
1 'polypeptide(L)' 'MIDRKLGLFSYRGGALVQLDQVQFARKLQIGPSSPKLVAVTPGGTLVLKRGNPFDGGIGGVDELLNSVARAK' A
#
# COMPACT_ATOMS: atom_id res chain seq x y z
N MET A 1 6.66 0.98 -6.17
CA MET A 1 7.41 -0.30 -6.30
C MET A 1 8.17 -0.54 -5.01
N ILE A 2 8.17 -1.78 -4.50
CA ILE A 2 8.89 -2.16 -3.28
C ILE A 2 10.25 -2.75 -3.69
N ASP A 3 11.33 -2.21 -3.14
CA ASP A 3 12.67 -2.81 -3.19
C ASP A 3 13.05 -3.22 -1.76
N ARG A 4 12.96 -4.52 -1.46
CA ARG A 4 13.29 -5.05 -0.13
C ARG A 4 14.79 -5.05 0.14
N LYS A 5 15.63 -5.16 -0.89
CA LYS A 5 17.08 -5.26 -0.71
C LYS A 5 17.66 -3.92 -0.27
N LEU A 6 17.11 -2.84 -0.82
CA LEU A 6 17.48 -1.47 -0.46
C LEU A 6 16.61 -0.88 0.66
N GLY A 7 15.52 -1.58 1.03
CA GLY A 7 14.56 -1.07 2.00
C GLY A 7 13.84 0.19 1.51
N LEU A 8 13.53 0.26 0.21
CA LEU A 8 12.95 1.43 -0.43
C LEU A 8 11.55 1.16 -0.98
N PHE A 9 10.74 2.21 -0.96
CA PHE A 9 9.47 2.26 -1.66
C PHE A 9 9.44 3.44 -2.62
N SER A 10 9.25 3.14 -3.91
CA SER A 10 9.02 4.14 -4.94
C SER A 10 7.54 4.47 -5.09
N TYR A 11 7.19 5.74 -5.04
CA TYR A 11 5.83 6.28 -5.17
C TYR A 11 5.82 7.53 -6.05
N ARG A 12 4.65 7.86 -6.64
CA ARG A 12 4.35 9.09 -7.40
C ARG A 12 5.54 9.71 -8.18
N GLY A 13 5.72 9.33 -9.44
CA GLY A 13 6.70 9.97 -10.31
C GLY A 13 8.16 9.68 -9.98
N GLY A 14 8.44 8.62 -9.21
CA GLY A 14 9.79 8.16 -8.91
C GLY A 14 10.35 8.60 -7.56
N ALA A 15 9.57 9.32 -6.74
CA ALA A 15 9.97 9.64 -5.38
C ALA A 15 10.23 8.36 -4.57
N LEU A 16 11.24 8.39 -3.70
CA LEU A 16 11.65 7.27 -2.86
C LEU A 16 11.45 7.61 -1.38
N VAL A 17 10.99 6.63 -0.59
CA VAL A 17 10.98 6.69 0.87
C VAL A 17 11.51 5.38 1.44
N GLN A 18 11.94 5.41 2.69
CA GLN A 18 12.28 4.18 3.41
C GLN A 18 11.02 3.32 3.56
N LEU A 19 11.16 2.02 3.33
CA LEU A 19 10.05 1.08 3.34
C LEU A 19 9.40 0.97 4.73
N ASP A 20 10.17 1.14 5.80
CA ASP A 20 9.68 1.16 7.19
C ASP A 20 8.86 2.41 7.53
N GLN A 21 8.97 3.47 6.72
CA GLN A 21 8.14 4.67 6.80
C GLN A 21 6.84 4.55 6.00
N VAL A 22 6.60 3.42 5.34
CA VAL A 22 5.39 3.17 4.56
C VAL A 22 4.43 2.33 5.38
N GLN A 23 3.20 2.84 5.54
CA GLN A 23 2.11 2.05 6.08
C GLN A 23 1.15 1.64 4.96
N PHE A 24 0.98 0.34 4.78
CA PHE A 24 -0.03 -0.21 3.89
C PHE A 24 -1.35 -0.29 4.64
N ALA A 25 -2.43 0.19 4.02
CA ALA A 25 -3.74 0.22 4.67
C ALA A 25 -4.87 -0.01 3.68
N ARG A 26 -5.95 -0.60 4.18
CA ARG A 26 -7.26 -0.61 3.51
C ARG A 26 -8.02 0.66 3.85
N LYS A 27 -8.48 1.40 2.84
CA LYS A 27 -9.32 2.59 3.02
C LYS A 27 -10.64 2.42 2.29
N LEU A 28 -11.74 2.64 2.99
CA LEU A 28 -13.05 2.83 2.37
C LEU A 28 -13.04 4.10 1.52
N GLN A 29 -13.80 4.09 0.44
CA GLN A 29 -13.94 5.22 -0.46
C GLN A 29 -15.42 5.46 -0.74
N ILE A 30 -15.78 6.71 -0.98
CA ILE A 30 -17.14 7.07 -1.42
C ILE A 30 -17.30 6.49 -2.83
N GLY A 31 -18.30 5.63 -3.03
CA GLY A 31 -18.50 4.87 -4.25
C GLY A 31 -18.55 3.36 -3.98
N PRO A 32 -17.87 2.49 -4.76
CA PRO A 32 -18.03 1.05 -4.64
C PRO A 32 -17.76 0.56 -3.22
N SER A 33 -18.54 -0.41 -2.76
CA SER A 33 -18.58 -0.94 -1.38
C SER A 33 -17.29 -1.66 -0.94
N SER A 34 -16.28 -1.75 -1.81
CA SER A 34 -15.01 -2.42 -1.53
C SER A 34 -13.89 -1.45 -1.16
N PRO A 35 -13.13 -1.71 -0.08
CA PRO A 35 -11.96 -0.92 0.28
C PRO A 35 -10.89 -0.92 -0.83
N LYS A 36 -10.12 0.16 -0.94
CA LYS A 36 -8.89 0.20 -1.75
C LYS A 36 -7.66 -0.07 -0.88
N LEU A 37 -6.63 -0.65 -1.48
CA LEU A 37 -5.30 -0.74 -0.90
C LEU A 37 -4.53 0.54 -1.20
N VAL A 38 -3.98 1.16 -0.15
CA VAL A 38 -3.15 2.36 -0.26
C VAL A 38 -1.80 2.16 0.44
N ALA A 39 -0.78 2.84 -0.08
CA ALA A 39 0.45 3.12 0.64
C ALA A 39 0.37 4.54 1.21
N VAL A 40 0.51 4.67 2.52
CA VAL A 40 0.62 5.95 3.23
C VAL A 40 2.09 6.20 3.47
N THR A 41 2.63 7.27 2.88
CA THR A 41 4.01 7.72 3.05
C THR A 41 4.02 9.12 3.64
N PRO A 42 5.16 9.61 4.16
CA PRO A 42 5.27 10.99 4.64
C PRO A 42 4.93 12.05 3.58
N GLY A 43 5.17 11.77 2.30
CA GLY A 43 4.85 12.66 1.18
C GLY A 43 3.44 12.48 0.60
N GLY A 44 2.62 11.60 1.19
CA GLY A 44 1.21 11.47 0.86
C GLY A 44 0.73 10.04 0.66
N THR A 45 -0.52 9.89 0.20
CA THR A 45 -1.15 8.58 -0.02
C THR A 45 -1.14 8.21 -1.50
N LEU A 46 -0.67 7.01 -1.83
CA LEU A 46 -0.75 6.41 -3.17
C LEU A 46 -1.76 5.25 -3.17
N VAL A 47 -2.67 5.23 -4.13
CA VAL A 47 -3.55 4.08 -4.35
C VAL A 47 -2.78 3.01 -5.11
N LEU A 48 -2.68 1.81 -4.54
CA LEU A 48 -1.97 0.67 -5.15
C LEU A 48 -2.93 -0.20 -5.96
N LYS A 49 -4.07 -0.54 -5.36
CA LYS A 49 -5.15 -1.31 -6.00
C LYS A 49 -6.48 -0.79 -5.48
N ARG A 50 -7.45 -0.60 -6.37
CA ARG A 50 -8.85 -0.37 -5.98
C ARG A 50 -9.51 -1.73 -5.77
N GLY A 51 -10.22 -1.91 -4.67
CA GLY A 51 -10.99 -3.14 -4.45
C GLY A 51 -12.15 -3.23 -5.43
N ASN A 52 -12.52 -4.46 -5.77
CA ASN A 52 -13.69 -4.77 -6.56
C ASN A 52 -14.57 -5.76 -5.77
N PRO A 53 -15.88 -5.52 -5.61
CA PRO A 53 -16.73 -6.44 -4.85
C PRO A 53 -16.88 -7.81 -5.50
N PHE A 54 -16.55 -7.94 -6.79
CA PHE A 54 -16.68 -9.18 -7.56
C PHE A 54 -15.38 -9.99 -7.65
N ASP A 55 -14.22 -9.44 -7.25
CA ASP A 55 -12.91 -10.12 -7.31
C ASP A 55 -12.44 -10.64 -5.93
N GLY A 56 -13.32 -10.61 -4.92
CA GLY A 56 -12.97 -10.93 -3.52
C GLY A 56 -12.30 -9.77 -2.76
N GLY A 57 -12.13 -8.60 -3.38
CA GLY A 57 -11.63 -7.39 -2.76
C GLY A 57 -10.11 -7.38 -2.56
N ILE A 58 -9.66 -6.71 -1.49
CA ILE A 58 -8.22 -6.56 -1.17
C ILE A 58 -7.71 -7.68 -0.26
N GLY A 59 -8.59 -8.37 0.48
CA GLY A 59 -8.18 -9.37 1.48
C GLY A 59 -7.32 -8.77 2.60
N GLY A 60 -6.35 -9.55 3.10
CA GLY A 60 -5.36 -9.16 4.13
C GLY A 60 -4.00 -8.75 3.54
N VAL A 61 -3.97 -8.25 2.30
CA VAL A 61 -2.72 -7.88 1.62
C VAL A 61 -1.99 -6.73 2.32
N ASP A 62 -2.71 -5.81 2.96
CA ASP A 62 -2.12 -4.75 3.77
C ASP A 62 -1.30 -5.30 4.94
N GLU A 63 -1.80 -6.32 5.64
CA GLU A 63 -1.07 -6.97 6.73
C GLU A 63 0.21 -7.65 6.24
N LEU A 64 0.12 -8.41 5.14
CA LEU A 64 1.28 -9.06 4.52
C LEU A 64 2.34 -8.03 4.11
N LEU A 65 1.93 -6.94 3.45
CA LEU A 65 2.85 -5.89 3.01
C LEU A 65 3.50 -5.18 4.19
N ASN A 66 2.75 -4.91 5.27
CA ASN A 66 3.30 -4.33 6.49
C ASN A 66 4.28 -5.28 7.19
N SER A 67 4.01 -6.59 7.19
CA SER A 67 4.93 -7.61 7.72
C SER A 67 6.24 -7.60 6.92
N VAL A 68 6.15 -7.60 5.60
CA VAL A 68 7.31 -7.53 4.71
C VAL A 68 8.09 -6.22 4.85
N ALA A 69 7.40 -5.10 5.04
CA ALA A 69 8.02 -3.79 5.20
C ALA A 69 8.80 -3.63 6.52
N ARG A 70 8.44 -4.43 7.54
CA ARG A 70 9.05 -4.41 8.88
C ARG A 70 10.03 -5.55 9.10
N ALA A 71 10.01 -6.57 8.24
CA ALA A 71 10.97 -7.66 8.26
C ALA A 71 12.34 -7.13 7.81
N LYS A 72 13.29 -7.07 8.75
CA LYS A 72 14.69 -6.72 8.51
C LYS A 72 15.40 -7.83 7.74
#